data_AF-A0AAV0S3K8-F1
#
_entry.id   AF-A0AAV0S3K8-F1
#
_cell.length_a   1.000
_cell.length_b   1.000
_cell.length_c   1.000
_cell.angle_alpha   90.00
_cell.angle_beta   90.00
_cell.angle_gamma   90.00
#
_symmetry.space_group_name_H-M   'P 1'
#
loop_
_entity.id
_entity.type
_entity.pdbx_description
1 polymer ?
#
loop_
_entity_poly.entity_id
_entity_poly.type
_entity_poly.pdbx_seq_one_letter_code
_entity_poly.pdbx_strand_id
1 'polypeptide(L)'
;MSFSCGLECVLVLGCARWVWKRCTYIGSDDSATWTNATPDEFEPIPRICRLILAVYETDLHNPHYTPAGGYCLQPDCVVKRVTYEQAQGCSTPYIIYRDDEHKEIVLAMRGLNLAKESDYKVLLDNGLGRQMFDGGYVHHGLLKSAIWVLNQEGDTLRRMWEETGKEYTMVFAGHSLGSGVAALLTVIVVNHRERLGGIPRDKIRCYAIAPARCMSLNLAVKYADVIHSVVLQDDFLPRTATPLEDIFKSIFWLVLFYLGILCLFGYVVVQFLPCIDAFDSLPCLLFLVCLRDTFIPEGRKLGDPRRLYAPGRIYHIVERKFCRCGRFPPEVRTAIPVDGRFEHIVLSCNATSDHAIVWIEREAEKAINRMKEAMGENMTTAPKAQKMDRIQTLEKEHKDALERAVSLNVPHAVSDAEAEEADEEEGEEASDRIGEEQSQSQSQPREEESMEAGGKTKSGRTNWDEVVKKLFKKGDSGVTTVNRDVGITAPR
;
A
#
# COMPACT_ATOMS: atom_id res chain seq x y z
N MET A 1 -36.26 37.92 -7.51
CA MET A 1 -37.21 36.82 -7.25
C MET A 1 -37.05 35.69 -8.27
N SER A 2 -37.14 35.92 -9.59
CA SER A 2 -36.99 34.83 -10.59
C SER A 2 -35.54 34.34 -10.80
N PHE A 3 -34.54 35.20 -10.62
CA PHE A 3 -33.13 34.85 -10.86
C PHE A 3 -32.49 34.05 -9.70
N SER A 4 -32.93 34.28 -8.45
CA SER A 4 -32.48 33.52 -7.28
C SER A 4 -33.03 32.09 -7.28
N CYS A 5 -34.29 31.91 -7.66
CA CYS A 5 -34.93 30.59 -7.77
C CYS A 5 -34.29 29.71 -8.87
N GLY A 6 -33.86 30.32 -9.99
CA GLY A 6 -33.11 29.61 -11.04
C GLY A 6 -31.72 29.15 -10.58
N LEU A 7 -31.01 29.99 -9.81
CA LEU A 7 -29.70 29.65 -9.26
C LEU A 7 -29.78 28.51 -8.23
N GLU A 8 -30.82 28.54 -7.39
CA GLU A 8 -31.12 27.48 -6.43
C GLU A 8 -31.47 26.16 -7.12
N CYS A 9 -32.27 26.18 -8.19
CA CYS A 9 -32.59 24.97 -8.96
C CYS A 9 -31.36 24.37 -9.65
N VAL A 10 -30.46 25.20 -10.21
CA VAL A 10 -29.20 24.72 -10.81
C VAL A 10 -28.28 24.12 -9.75
N LEU A 11 -28.22 24.72 -8.55
CA LEU A 11 -27.45 24.19 -7.44
C LEU A 11 -28.03 22.86 -6.92
N VAL A 12 -29.36 22.76 -6.79
CA VAL A 12 -30.04 21.52 -6.38
C VAL A 12 -29.86 20.42 -7.43
N LEU A 13 -30.01 20.71 -8.73
CA LEU A 13 -29.77 19.73 -9.81
C LEU A 13 -28.30 19.33 -9.89
N GLY A 14 -27.38 20.27 -9.69
CA GLY A 14 -25.95 20.02 -9.58
C GLY A 14 -25.62 19.08 -8.42
N CYS A 15 -26.14 19.38 -7.22
CA CYS A 15 -26.01 18.55 -6.03
C CYS A 15 -26.66 17.17 -6.21
N ALA A 16 -27.84 17.09 -6.82
CA ALA A 16 -28.54 15.82 -7.06
C ALA A 16 -27.78 14.95 -8.06
N ARG A 17 -27.30 15.51 -9.18
CA ARG A 17 -26.44 14.80 -10.15
C ARG A 17 -25.12 14.37 -9.51
N TRP A 18 -24.59 15.20 -8.62
CA TRP A 18 -23.37 14.91 -7.87
C TRP A 18 -23.55 13.75 -6.90
N VAL A 19 -24.59 13.80 -6.04
CA VAL A 19 -24.97 12.72 -5.13
C VAL A 19 -25.24 11.45 -5.94
N TRP A 20 -26.01 11.54 -7.02
CA TRP A 20 -26.29 10.41 -7.90
C TRP A 20 -25.00 9.79 -8.43
N LYS A 21 -24.09 10.59 -9.01
CA LYS A 21 -22.81 10.07 -9.52
C LYS A 21 -21.99 9.38 -8.42
N ARG A 22 -22.02 9.87 -7.18
CA ARG A 22 -21.28 9.27 -6.05
C ARG A 22 -21.93 8.02 -5.48
N CYS A 23 -23.25 8.00 -5.37
CA CYS A 23 -24.00 6.84 -4.88
C CYS A 23 -24.11 5.73 -5.93
N THR A 24 -23.88 6.05 -7.21
CA THR A 24 -23.88 5.07 -8.31
C THR A 24 -22.49 4.55 -8.67
N TYR A 25 -21.44 5.23 -8.21
CA TYR A 25 -20.06 4.80 -8.43
C TYR A 25 -19.72 3.61 -7.56
N ILE A 26 -19.14 2.58 -8.15
CA ILE A 26 -18.66 1.39 -7.44
C ILE A 26 -17.21 1.12 -7.75
N GLY A 27 -16.52 0.38 -6.88
CA GLY A 27 -15.09 0.14 -7.02
C GLY A 27 -14.71 -0.50 -8.35
N SER A 28 -15.60 -1.28 -8.97
CA SER A 28 -15.36 -1.91 -10.28
C SER A 28 -15.16 -0.92 -11.43
N ASP A 29 -15.61 0.33 -11.26
CA ASP A 29 -15.47 1.39 -12.26
C ASP A 29 -14.01 1.85 -12.35
N ASP A 30 -13.25 1.83 -11.24
CA ASP A 30 -11.81 2.17 -11.21
C ASP A 30 -10.98 1.24 -12.11
N SER A 31 -11.36 -0.04 -12.19
CA SER A 31 -10.63 -1.07 -12.93
C SER A 31 -11.35 -1.53 -14.19
N ALA A 32 -12.35 -0.79 -14.68
CA ALA A 32 -13.17 -1.20 -15.82
C ALA A 32 -12.36 -1.40 -17.11
N THR A 33 -11.27 -0.64 -17.28
CA THR A 33 -10.38 -0.68 -18.45
C THR A 33 -9.14 -1.55 -18.26
N TRP A 34 -8.98 -2.18 -17.09
CA TRP A 34 -7.79 -2.96 -16.77
C TRP A 34 -7.83 -4.33 -17.44
N THR A 35 -6.64 -4.89 -17.68
CA THR A 35 -6.51 -6.25 -18.23
C THR A 35 -6.90 -7.30 -17.18
N ASN A 36 -7.37 -8.47 -17.63
CA ASN A 36 -7.61 -9.58 -16.72
C ASN A 36 -6.29 -10.22 -16.29
N ALA A 37 -6.17 -10.55 -15.00
CA ALA A 37 -5.02 -11.27 -14.48
C ALA A 37 -5.02 -12.73 -14.95
N THR A 38 -3.83 -13.29 -15.14
CA THR A 38 -3.66 -14.70 -15.47
C THR A 38 -3.63 -15.59 -14.22
N PRO A 39 -3.96 -16.89 -14.33
CA PRO A 39 -3.91 -17.79 -13.19
C PRO A 39 -2.52 -17.83 -12.54
N ASP A 40 -1.44 -17.87 -13.33
CA ASP A 40 -0.07 -17.97 -12.82
C ASP A 40 0.35 -16.75 -11.99
N GLU A 41 -0.09 -15.54 -12.37
CA GLU A 41 0.18 -14.30 -11.62
C GLU A 41 -0.55 -14.27 -10.28
N PHE A 42 -1.76 -14.82 -10.25
CA PHE A 42 -2.66 -14.71 -9.12
C PHE A 42 -2.62 -15.92 -8.17
N GLU A 43 -1.99 -17.02 -8.60
CA GLU A 43 -1.84 -18.27 -7.84
C GLU A 43 -1.31 -18.07 -6.42
N PRO A 44 -0.28 -17.21 -6.16
CA PRO A 44 0.26 -17.08 -4.81
C PRO A 44 -0.70 -16.41 -3.83
N ILE A 45 -1.67 -15.64 -4.30
CA ILE A 45 -2.44 -14.71 -3.46
C ILE A 45 -3.23 -15.42 -2.35
N PRO A 46 -4.03 -16.48 -2.61
CA PRO A 46 -4.74 -17.18 -1.54
C PRO A 46 -3.80 -17.78 -0.48
N ARG A 47 -2.67 -18.39 -0.90
CA ARG A 47 -1.65 -18.94 0.01
C ARG A 47 -1.09 -17.84 0.93
N ILE A 48 -0.71 -16.72 0.35
CA ILE A 48 -0.18 -15.57 1.10
C ILE A 48 -1.23 -15.01 2.07
N CYS A 49 -2.50 -14.93 1.67
CA CYS A 49 -3.57 -14.52 2.58
C CYS A 49 -3.70 -15.45 3.79
N ARG A 50 -3.58 -16.78 3.60
CA ARG A 50 -3.59 -17.75 4.70
C ARG A 50 -2.37 -17.60 5.62
N LEU A 51 -1.18 -17.38 5.06
CA LEU A 51 0.03 -17.11 5.85
C LEU A 51 -0.12 -15.84 6.70
N ILE A 52 -0.71 -14.78 6.17
CA ILE A 52 -0.99 -13.56 6.95
C ILE A 52 -2.07 -13.82 8.01
N LEU A 53 -3.13 -14.56 7.68
CA LEU A 53 -4.17 -14.97 8.64
C LEU A 53 -3.57 -15.76 9.81
N ALA A 54 -2.55 -16.59 9.58
CA ALA A 54 -1.87 -17.37 10.60
C ALA A 54 -1.23 -16.48 11.69
N VAL A 55 -0.83 -15.25 11.34
CA VAL A 55 -0.30 -14.26 12.29
C VAL A 55 -1.37 -13.79 13.29
N TYR A 56 -2.65 -13.93 12.96
CA TYR A 56 -3.76 -13.59 13.85
C TYR A 56 -4.08 -14.69 14.87
N GLU A 57 -3.72 -15.94 14.60
CA GLU A 57 -3.96 -17.08 15.50
C GLU A 57 -3.01 -17.04 16.69
N THR A 58 -3.46 -17.36 17.90
CA THR A 58 -2.56 -17.48 19.06
C THR A 58 -1.71 -18.74 19.04
N ASP A 59 -2.28 -19.83 18.51
CA ASP A 59 -1.65 -21.15 18.38
C ASP A 59 -1.96 -21.70 16.98
N LEU A 60 -0.91 -22.07 16.24
CA LEU A 60 -1.04 -22.60 14.87
C LEU A 60 -1.34 -24.10 14.84
N HIS A 61 -1.08 -24.83 15.92
CA HIS A 61 -1.45 -26.24 16.02
C HIS A 61 -2.93 -26.40 16.40
N ASN A 62 -3.51 -25.38 17.03
CA ASN A 62 -4.93 -25.34 17.40
C ASN A 62 -5.56 -23.98 17.04
N PRO A 63 -5.75 -23.71 15.73
CA PRO A 63 -6.27 -22.42 15.27
C PRO A 63 -7.73 -22.21 15.65
N HIS A 64 -8.08 -20.99 16.06
CA HIS A 64 -9.45 -20.59 16.39
C HIS A 64 -10.29 -20.22 15.18
N TYR A 65 -9.68 -19.64 14.15
CA TYR A 65 -10.34 -19.08 12.97
C TYR A 65 -9.78 -19.73 11.71
N THR A 66 -10.22 -20.95 11.41
CA THR A 66 -9.71 -21.69 10.26
C THR A 66 -10.44 -21.27 8.97
N PRO A 67 -9.72 -20.89 7.89
CA PRO A 67 -10.30 -20.64 6.57
C PRO A 67 -10.98 -21.89 6.00
N ALA A 68 -11.82 -21.71 4.97
CA ALA A 68 -12.41 -22.83 4.25
C ALA A 68 -11.30 -23.59 3.50
N GLY A 69 -11.02 -24.83 3.91
CA GLY A 69 -9.90 -25.64 3.40
C GLY A 69 -8.67 -25.69 4.31
N GLY A 70 -8.70 -25.00 5.45
CA GLY A 70 -7.57 -24.95 6.36
C GLY A 70 -6.59 -23.82 6.04
N TYR A 71 -5.58 -23.69 6.88
CA TYR A 71 -4.47 -22.77 6.63
C TYR A 71 -3.51 -23.24 5.54
N CYS A 72 -3.52 -24.54 5.23
CA CYS A 72 -2.61 -25.18 4.26
C CYS A 72 -1.13 -24.83 4.52
N LEU A 73 -0.76 -24.59 5.78
CA LEU A 73 0.62 -24.32 6.21
C LEU A 73 1.04 -25.35 7.26
N GLN A 74 2.32 -25.68 7.27
CA GLN A 74 2.92 -26.55 8.29
C GLN A 74 3.46 -25.69 9.45
N PRO A 75 2.91 -25.77 10.67
CA PRO A 75 3.35 -24.93 11.79
C PRO A 75 4.85 -25.05 12.11
N ASP A 76 5.43 -26.24 11.92
CA ASP A 76 6.85 -26.51 12.19
C ASP A 76 7.80 -25.75 11.26
N CYS A 77 7.31 -25.25 10.12
CA CYS A 77 8.06 -24.42 9.19
C CYS A 77 8.10 -22.94 9.60
N VAL A 78 7.40 -22.54 10.67
CA VAL A 78 7.50 -21.20 11.26
C VAL A 78 8.82 -21.09 12.02
N VAL A 79 9.76 -20.34 11.45
CA VAL A 79 11.09 -20.13 12.03
C VAL A 79 11.02 -19.18 13.22
N LYS A 80 10.18 -18.14 13.11
CA LYS A 80 10.04 -17.13 14.17
C LYS A 80 8.66 -16.54 14.18
N ARG A 81 8.18 -16.22 15.38
CA ARG A 81 6.94 -15.51 15.63
C ARG A 81 7.22 -14.34 16.56
N VAL A 82 6.75 -13.16 16.18
CA VAL A 82 6.93 -11.92 16.96
C VAL A 82 5.57 -11.36 17.36
N THR A 83 5.31 -11.29 18.66
CA THR A 83 4.06 -10.75 19.21
C THR A 83 4.14 -9.25 19.48
N TYR A 84 3.02 -8.65 19.94
CA TYR A 84 3.00 -7.23 20.32
C TYR A 84 3.98 -6.90 21.45
N GLU A 85 4.11 -7.81 22.41
CA GLU A 85 4.98 -7.67 23.57
C GLU A 85 6.46 -7.63 23.14
N GLN A 86 6.82 -8.46 22.16
CA GLN A 86 8.16 -8.49 21.58
C GLN A 86 8.41 -7.31 20.64
N ALA A 87 7.39 -6.87 19.90
CA ALA A 87 7.49 -5.72 18.99
C ALA A 87 7.55 -4.36 19.71
N GLN A 88 7.21 -4.30 21.00
CA GLN A 88 7.29 -3.11 21.85
C GLN A 88 6.63 -1.85 21.23
N GLY A 89 5.57 -2.07 20.45
CA GLY A 89 4.85 -1.00 19.75
C GLY A 89 5.58 -0.36 18.56
N CYS A 90 6.70 -0.92 18.10
CA CYS A 90 7.44 -0.44 16.92
C CYS A 90 6.92 -1.03 15.60
N SER A 91 6.25 -2.18 15.66
CA SER A 91 5.67 -2.86 14.50
C SER A 91 4.44 -3.67 14.89
N THR A 92 3.60 -3.97 13.90
CA THR A 92 2.59 -5.03 14.03
C THR A 92 3.27 -6.40 14.17
N PRO A 93 2.59 -7.39 14.76
CA PRO A 93 3.07 -8.76 14.83
C PRO A 93 3.34 -9.37 13.45
N TYR A 94 4.25 -10.32 13.40
CA TYR A 94 4.60 -11.03 12.18
C TYR A 94 5.17 -12.41 12.48
N ILE A 95 5.25 -13.23 11.43
CA ILE A 95 5.97 -14.51 11.43
C ILE A 95 7.00 -14.52 10.31
N ILE A 96 8.07 -15.30 10.51
CA ILE A 96 9.01 -15.70 9.46
C ILE A 96 8.75 -17.18 9.18
N TYR A 97 8.40 -17.49 7.94
CA TYR A 97 8.00 -18.81 7.49
C TYR A 97 8.93 -19.29 6.37
N ARG A 98 9.38 -20.54 6.45
CA ARG A 98 10.15 -21.18 5.38
C ARG A 98 9.24 -22.10 4.58
N ASP A 99 8.94 -21.71 3.35
CA ASP A 99 8.10 -22.49 2.44
C ASP A 99 8.99 -23.27 1.46
N ASP A 100 9.33 -24.50 1.86
CA ASP A 100 10.20 -25.38 1.06
C ASP A 100 9.49 -25.90 -0.21
N GLU A 101 8.15 -25.93 -0.23
CA GLU A 101 7.36 -26.36 -1.39
C GLU A 101 7.43 -25.32 -2.52
N HIS A 102 7.33 -24.04 -2.19
CA HIS A 102 7.37 -22.94 -3.15
C HIS A 102 8.77 -22.32 -3.32
N LYS A 103 9.76 -22.79 -2.52
CA LYS A 103 11.10 -22.19 -2.41
C LYS A 103 11.03 -20.70 -2.03
N GLU A 104 10.26 -20.38 -1.00
CA GLU A 104 10.06 -19.00 -0.51
C GLU A 104 10.47 -18.85 0.96
N ILE A 105 11.05 -17.70 1.30
CA ILE A 105 11.20 -17.24 2.68
C ILE A 105 10.21 -16.09 2.86
N VAL A 106 9.18 -16.30 3.68
CA VAL A 106 8.06 -15.35 3.81
C VAL A 106 8.11 -14.66 5.16
N LEU A 107 8.22 -13.34 5.17
CA LEU A 107 7.93 -12.50 6.33
C LEU A 107 6.49 -11.97 6.19
N ALA A 108 5.56 -12.54 6.95
CA ALA A 108 4.15 -12.22 6.89
C ALA A 108 3.71 -11.37 8.09
N MET A 109 3.11 -10.21 7.83
CA MET A 109 2.73 -9.21 8.84
C MET A 109 1.21 -9.05 8.93
N ARG A 110 0.68 -9.08 10.16
CA ARG A 110 -0.75 -8.78 10.36
C ARG A 110 -1.05 -7.29 10.22
N GLY A 111 -2.32 -7.00 9.96
CA GLY A 111 -2.89 -5.66 10.04
C GLY A 111 -3.13 -5.19 11.47
N LEU A 112 -3.66 -3.96 11.56
CA LEU A 112 -3.88 -3.28 12.83
C LEU A 112 -4.83 -4.05 13.76
N ASN A 113 -4.58 -3.94 15.05
CA ASN A 113 -5.51 -4.36 16.09
C ASN A 113 -6.18 -3.14 16.70
N LEU A 114 -7.50 -3.06 16.60
CA LEU A 114 -8.28 -1.92 17.10
C LEU A 114 -8.13 -1.69 18.61
N ALA A 115 -7.71 -2.72 19.37
CA ALA A 115 -7.44 -2.62 20.81
C ALA A 115 -6.00 -2.18 21.15
N LYS A 116 -5.10 -2.06 20.17
CA LYS A 116 -3.68 -1.74 20.40
C LYS A 116 -3.37 -0.32 19.95
N GLU A 117 -3.18 0.58 20.92
CA GLU A 117 -2.85 2.00 20.68
C GLU A 117 -1.56 2.18 19.84
N SER A 118 -0.61 1.26 19.96
CA SER A 118 0.64 1.28 19.16
C SER A 118 0.38 1.27 17.66
N ASP A 119 -0.63 0.54 17.20
CA ASP A 119 -0.92 0.41 15.78
C ASP A 119 -1.48 1.72 15.21
N TYR A 120 -2.33 2.39 15.99
CA TYR A 120 -2.80 3.74 15.65
C TYR A 120 -1.64 4.73 15.63
N LYS A 121 -0.69 4.63 16.57
CA LYS A 121 0.49 5.49 16.57
C LYS A 121 1.31 5.34 15.29
N VAL A 122 1.53 4.11 14.82
CA VAL A 122 2.26 3.87 13.55
C VAL A 122 1.50 4.48 12.37
N LEU A 123 0.18 4.25 12.29
CA LEU A 123 -0.64 4.73 11.20
C LEU A 123 -0.79 6.27 11.19
N LEU A 124 -0.95 6.89 12.36
CA LEU A 124 -1.19 8.32 12.48
C LEU A 124 0.11 9.14 12.52
N ASP A 125 1.28 8.49 12.63
CA ASP A 125 2.59 9.12 12.55
C ASP A 125 2.95 9.48 11.10
N ASN A 126 2.17 10.34 10.48
CA ASN A 126 2.41 10.84 9.13
C ASN A 126 1.94 12.28 8.96
N GLY A 127 2.59 12.98 8.04
CA GLY A 127 2.21 14.31 7.59
C GLY A 127 2.48 14.43 6.10
N LEU A 128 1.74 15.30 5.40
CA LEU A 128 1.93 15.48 3.96
C LEU A 128 3.36 15.93 3.66
N GLY A 129 4.07 15.13 2.86
CA GLY A 129 5.46 15.41 2.48
C GLY A 129 6.47 15.31 3.63
N ARG A 130 6.08 14.69 4.75
CA ARG A 130 6.92 14.62 5.96
C ARG A 130 8.21 13.84 5.75
N GLN A 131 8.19 12.81 4.91
CA GLN A 131 9.31 11.92 4.70
C GLN A 131 9.56 11.69 3.21
N MET A 132 10.76 12.07 2.74
CA MET A 132 11.27 11.67 1.45
C MET A 132 12.11 10.39 1.58
N PHE A 133 12.06 9.52 0.57
CA PHE A 133 12.87 8.32 0.46
C PHE A 133 12.96 7.92 -1.02
N ASP A 134 14.16 7.59 -1.50
CA ASP A 134 14.39 7.12 -2.88
C ASP A 134 13.80 8.04 -3.98
N GLY A 135 13.98 9.36 -3.83
CA GLY A 135 13.43 10.34 -4.77
C GLY A 135 11.90 10.51 -4.72
N GLY A 136 11.19 9.85 -3.81
CA GLY A 136 9.75 10.02 -3.61
C GLY A 136 9.39 10.38 -2.17
N TYR A 137 8.09 10.38 -1.88
CA TYR A 137 7.56 10.54 -0.53
C TYR A 137 6.99 9.23 -0.02
N VAL A 138 7.18 8.95 1.26
CA VAL A 138 6.68 7.74 1.91
C VAL A 138 5.99 8.06 3.23
N HIS A 139 5.15 7.14 3.69
CA HIS A 139 4.50 7.27 4.99
C HIS A 139 5.52 7.11 6.13
N HIS A 140 5.65 8.15 6.96
CA HIS A 140 6.73 8.22 7.95
C HIS A 140 6.67 7.09 9.02
N GLY A 141 5.51 6.87 9.64
CA GLY A 141 5.33 5.81 10.64
C GLY A 141 5.54 4.39 10.08
N LEU A 142 4.97 4.09 8.91
CA LEU A 142 5.19 2.82 8.22
C LEU A 142 6.66 2.59 7.85
N LEU A 143 7.37 3.64 7.38
CA LEU A 143 8.79 3.56 7.07
C LEU A 143 9.60 3.22 8.33
N LYS A 144 9.34 3.90 9.45
CA LYS A 144 10.01 3.62 10.73
C LYS A 144 9.80 2.19 11.20
N SER A 145 8.58 1.70 11.05
CA SER A 145 8.24 0.31 11.37
C SER A 145 9.01 -0.67 10.47
N ALA A 146 9.09 -0.41 9.17
CA ALA A 146 9.82 -1.25 8.22
C ALA A 146 11.33 -1.29 8.53
N ILE A 147 11.94 -0.15 8.84
CA ILE A 147 13.35 -0.07 9.25
C ILE A 147 13.58 -0.87 10.54
N TRP A 148 12.67 -0.75 11.51
CA TRP A 148 12.77 -1.50 12.76
C TRP A 148 12.75 -3.01 12.50
N VAL A 149 11.81 -3.51 11.68
CA VAL A 149 11.73 -4.93 11.31
C VAL A 149 13.02 -5.39 10.63
N LEU A 150 13.55 -4.63 9.66
CA LEU A 150 14.79 -4.98 8.98
C LEU A 150 15.99 -5.05 9.94
N ASN A 151 16.03 -4.18 10.95
CA ASN A 151 17.09 -4.20 11.95
C ASN A 151 16.98 -5.37 12.93
N GLN A 152 15.77 -5.84 13.22
CA GLN A 152 15.57 -7.01 14.08
C GLN A 152 15.79 -8.33 13.32
N GLU A 153 15.36 -8.40 12.06
CA GLU A 153 15.24 -9.67 11.34
C GLU A 153 16.22 -9.81 10.17
N GLY A 154 16.95 -8.77 9.80
CA GLY A 154 17.86 -8.79 8.65
C GLY A 154 18.87 -9.93 8.69
N ASP A 155 19.52 -10.15 9.84
CA ASP A 155 20.48 -11.25 10.00
C ASP A 155 19.81 -12.64 9.95
N THR A 156 18.58 -12.77 10.46
CA THR A 156 17.80 -14.02 10.38
C THR A 156 17.45 -14.33 8.92
N LEU A 157 16.90 -13.34 8.20
CA LEU A 157 16.51 -13.47 6.80
C LEU A 157 17.72 -13.75 5.90
N ARG A 158 18.83 -13.06 6.13
CA ARG A 158 20.10 -13.28 5.42
C ARG A 158 20.60 -14.71 5.62
N ARG A 159 20.69 -15.18 6.87
CA ARG A 159 21.16 -16.55 7.16
C ARG A 159 20.27 -17.59 6.51
N MET A 160 18.95 -17.47 6.62
CA MET A 160 18.02 -18.41 5.98
C MET A 160 18.20 -18.45 4.46
N TRP A 161 18.40 -17.29 3.82
CA TRP A 161 18.61 -17.23 2.38
C TRP A 161 19.96 -17.84 1.96
N GLU A 162 21.02 -17.63 2.74
CA GLU A 162 22.32 -18.26 2.51
C GLU A 162 22.27 -19.78 2.74
N GLU A 163 21.58 -20.25 3.79
CA GLU A 163 21.41 -21.67 4.14
C GLU A 163 20.61 -22.46 3.09
N THR A 164 19.69 -21.80 2.39
CA THR A 164 18.95 -22.40 1.26
C THR A 164 19.74 -22.40 -0.06
N GLY A 165 21.04 -22.07 -0.03
CA GLY A 165 21.87 -22.01 -1.22
C GLY A 165 21.57 -20.81 -2.12
N LYS A 166 20.96 -19.74 -1.59
CA LYS A 166 20.57 -18.53 -2.33
C LYS A 166 19.55 -18.79 -3.44
N GLU A 167 18.84 -19.91 -3.36
CA GLU A 167 17.84 -20.30 -4.37
C GLU A 167 16.50 -19.62 -4.14
N TYR A 168 16.11 -19.42 -2.88
CA TYR A 168 14.74 -19.08 -2.51
C TYR A 168 14.41 -17.62 -2.84
N THR A 169 13.12 -17.37 -3.09
CA THR A 169 12.55 -16.02 -3.22
C THR A 169 12.26 -15.45 -1.84
N MET A 170 12.68 -14.21 -1.59
CA MET A 170 12.35 -13.47 -0.38
C MET A 170 11.01 -12.75 -0.59
N VAL A 171 10.03 -13.09 0.24
CA VAL A 171 8.66 -12.59 0.14
C VAL A 171 8.30 -11.78 1.38
N PHE A 172 7.93 -10.52 1.18
CA PHE A 172 7.36 -9.66 2.23
C PHE A 172 5.86 -9.53 2.03
N ALA A 173 5.07 -10.03 2.97
CA ALA A 173 3.63 -10.05 2.85
C ALA A 173 2.98 -9.33 4.03
N GLY A 174 1.89 -8.62 3.80
CA GLY A 174 1.13 -8.06 4.90
C GLY A 174 -0.27 -7.64 4.54
N HIS A 175 -1.09 -7.45 5.56
CA HIS A 175 -2.46 -6.99 5.43
C HIS A 175 -2.67 -5.60 6.05
N SER A 176 -3.46 -4.73 5.42
CA SER A 176 -3.87 -3.44 5.98
C SER A 176 -2.65 -2.63 6.45
N LEU A 177 -2.54 -2.30 7.74
CA LEU A 177 -1.35 -1.64 8.30
C LEU A 177 -0.03 -2.39 7.98
N GLY A 178 -0.01 -3.71 8.17
CA GLY A 178 1.17 -4.55 7.94
C GLY A 178 1.58 -4.62 6.47
N SER A 179 0.65 -4.45 5.54
CA SER A 179 0.96 -4.41 4.10
C SER A 179 1.79 -3.18 3.72
N GLY A 180 1.52 -2.02 4.33
CA GLY A 180 2.26 -0.80 4.09
C GLY A 180 3.68 -0.88 4.66
N VAL A 181 3.83 -1.55 5.81
CA VAL A 181 5.15 -1.87 6.38
C VAL A 181 5.91 -2.85 5.48
N ALA A 182 5.28 -3.93 5.02
CA ALA A 182 5.89 -4.90 4.10
C ALA A 182 6.32 -4.26 2.77
N ALA A 183 5.49 -3.38 2.20
CA ALA A 183 5.82 -2.66 0.98
C ALA A 183 7.04 -1.76 1.15
N LEU A 184 7.10 -0.94 2.20
CA LEU A 184 8.26 -0.08 2.46
C LEU A 184 9.52 -0.87 2.85
N LEU A 185 9.36 -1.99 3.57
CA LEU A 185 10.45 -2.93 3.83
C LEU A 185 11.04 -3.46 2.51
N THR A 186 10.18 -3.79 1.56
CA THR A 186 10.59 -4.25 0.22
C THR A 186 11.39 -3.19 -0.52
N VAL A 187 10.92 -1.94 -0.54
CA VAL A 187 11.64 -0.81 -1.15
C VAL A 187 13.04 -0.66 -0.51
N ILE A 188 13.13 -0.73 0.82
CA ILE A 188 14.42 -0.65 1.52
C ILE A 188 15.35 -1.80 1.11
N VAL A 189 14.85 -3.04 1.10
CA VAL A 189 15.66 -4.23 0.77
C VAL A 189 16.14 -4.19 -0.67
N VAL A 190 15.29 -3.76 -1.61
CA VAL A 190 15.66 -3.63 -3.02
C VAL A 190 16.75 -2.58 -3.23
N ASN A 191 16.74 -1.48 -2.46
CA ASN A 191 17.79 -0.46 -2.51
C ASN A 191 19.07 -0.87 -1.77
N HIS A 192 19.00 -1.83 -0.86
CA HIS A 192 20.11 -2.23 0.01
C HIS A 192 20.25 -3.75 0.10
N ARG A 193 20.32 -4.41 -1.08
CA ARG A 193 20.32 -5.88 -1.23
C ARG A 193 21.43 -6.58 -0.43
N GLU A 194 22.57 -5.92 -0.25
CA GLU A 194 23.69 -6.41 0.57
C GLU A 194 23.30 -6.70 2.02
N ARG A 195 22.30 -6.00 2.58
CA ARG A 195 21.81 -6.28 3.94
C ARG A 195 21.23 -7.68 4.10
N LEU A 196 20.77 -8.28 3.00
CA LEU A 196 20.25 -9.66 2.97
C LEU A 196 21.15 -10.59 2.14
N GLY A 197 22.46 -10.32 2.09
CA GLY A 197 23.44 -11.19 1.43
C GLY A 197 23.56 -11.01 -0.08
N GLY A 198 23.05 -9.89 -0.62
CA GLY A 198 23.13 -9.56 -2.04
C GLY A 198 22.03 -10.22 -2.87
N ILE A 199 20.84 -10.43 -2.28
CA ILE A 199 19.72 -11.07 -2.98
C ILE A 199 19.37 -10.33 -4.29
N PRO A 200 19.25 -11.02 -5.43
CA PRO A 200 18.85 -10.41 -6.69
C PRO A 200 17.45 -9.78 -6.62
N ARG A 201 17.22 -8.68 -7.35
CA ARG A 201 15.93 -7.97 -7.36
C ARG A 201 14.78 -8.86 -7.83
N ASP A 202 15.03 -9.71 -8.81
CA ASP A 202 14.06 -10.67 -9.37
C ASP A 202 13.64 -11.75 -8.36
N LYS A 203 14.40 -11.95 -7.28
CA LYS A 203 14.08 -12.84 -6.15
C LYS A 203 13.45 -12.13 -4.95
N ILE A 204 13.09 -10.85 -5.07
CA ILE A 204 12.35 -10.13 -4.04
C ILE A 204 10.92 -9.93 -4.53
N ARG A 205 9.95 -10.28 -3.70
CA ARG A 205 8.52 -10.04 -3.98
C ARG A 205 7.82 -9.48 -2.75
N CYS A 206 6.80 -8.67 -3.00
CA CYS A 206 5.90 -8.20 -1.96
C CYS A 206 4.45 -8.41 -2.36
N TYR A 207 3.65 -8.86 -1.40
CA TYR A 207 2.21 -9.00 -1.52
C TYR A 207 1.52 -8.15 -0.46
N ALA A 208 1.02 -6.99 -0.90
CA ALA A 208 0.38 -6.00 -0.06
C ALA A 208 -1.15 -6.17 -0.12
N ILE A 209 -1.73 -6.86 0.86
CA ILE A 209 -3.16 -7.17 0.90
C ILE A 209 -3.92 -6.02 1.55
N ALA A 210 -4.92 -5.46 0.87
CA ALA A 210 -5.73 -4.32 1.32
C ALA A 210 -4.87 -3.12 1.79
N PRO A 211 -3.99 -2.56 0.93
CA PRO A 211 -2.93 -1.71 1.42
C PRO A 211 -3.33 -0.31 1.84
N ALA A 212 -2.64 0.19 2.88
CA ALA A 212 -2.59 1.61 3.17
C ALA A 212 -1.77 2.35 2.12
N ARG A 213 -2.16 3.58 1.82
CA ARG A 213 -1.38 4.45 0.93
C ARG A 213 -0.06 4.82 1.61
N CYS A 214 1.06 4.31 1.07
CA CYS A 214 2.34 4.34 1.78
C CYS A 214 3.50 4.99 1.01
N MET A 215 3.35 5.27 -0.29
CA MET A 215 4.41 5.85 -1.13
C MET A 215 3.85 6.74 -2.25
N SER A 216 4.63 7.68 -2.75
CA SER A 216 4.25 8.57 -3.86
C SER A 216 4.15 7.81 -5.18
N LEU A 217 3.51 8.44 -6.19
CA LEU A 217 3.20 7.76 -7.45
C LEU A 217 4.45 7.28 -8.19
N ASN A 218 5.53 8.07 -8.20
CA ASN A 218 6.78 7.66 -8.83
C ASN A 218 7.36 6.39 -8.20
N LEU A 219 7.28 6.24 -6.87
CA LEU A 219 7.70 5.02 -6.18
C LEU A 219 6.74 3.85 -6.47
N ALA A 220 5.43 4.10 -6.43
CA ALA A 220 4.45 3.06 -6.74
C ALA A 220 4.66 2.47 -8.15
N VAL A 221 5.03 3.30 -9.13
CA VAL A 221 5.39 2.84 -10.47
C VAL A 221 6.76 2.16 -10.49
N LYS A 222 7.81 2.79 -9.94
CA LYS A 222 9.21 2.28 -9.92
C LYS A 222 9.35 0.87 -9.31
N TYR A 223 8.48 0.51 -8.37
CA TYR A 223 8.50 -0.79 -7.67
C TYR A 223 7.38 -1.74 -8.09
N ALA A 224 6.70 -1.46 -9.21
CA ALA A 224 5.54 -2.26 -9.65
C ALA A 224 5.89 -3.66 -10.19
N ASP A 225 7.17 -3.93 -10.46
CA ASP A 225 7.73 -5.25 -10.78
C ASP A 225 7.89 -6.17 -9.57
N VAL A 226 8.09 -5.59 -8.38
CA VAL A 226 8.35 -6.35 -7.14
C VAL A 226 7.21 -6.26 -6.13
N ILE A 227 6.41 -5.19 -6.13
CA ILE A 227 5.29 -5.00 -5.20
C ILE A 227 3.94 -5.23 -5.90
N HIS A 228 3.16 -6.15 -5.34
CA HIS A 228 1.85 -6.55 -5.82
C HIS A 228 0.79 -6.26 -4.75
N SER A 229 -0.03 -5.25 -5.00
CA SER A 229 -1.17 -4.89 -4.15
C SER A 229 -2.41 -5.70 -4.52
N VAL A 230 -3.14 -6.21 -3.54
CA VAL A 230 -4.42 -6.91 -3.75
C VAL A 230 -5.54 -6.13 -3.07
N VAL A 231 -6.57 -5.79 -3.83
CA VAL A 231 -7.74 -5.04 -3.35
C VAL A 231 -9.00 -5.80 -3.70
N LEU A 232 -9.93 -5.91 -2.75
CA LEU A 232 -11.26 -6.46 -2.99
C LEU A 232 -12.27 -5.32 -3.12
N GLN A 233 -12.99 -5.29 -4.24
CA GLN A 233 -14.19 -4.47 -4.44
C GLN A 233 -14.08 -3.02 -3.97
N ASP A 234 -14.85 -2.63 -2.95
CA ASP A 234 -15.02 -1.26 -2.49
C ASP A 234 -14.12 -0.97 -1.29
N ASP A 235 -13.08 -1.79 -1.05
CA ASP A 235 -12.11 -1.55 0.02
C ASP A 235 -11.61 -0.10 -0.06
N PHE A 236 -11.71 0.56 1.09
CA PHE A 236 -11.58 1.99 1.22
C PHE A 236 -10.12 2.39 1.48
N LEU A 237 -9.35 1.53 2.15
CA LEU A 237 -8.03 1.91 2.66
C LEU A 237 -7.03 2.29 1.53
N PRO A 238 -7.00 1.58 0.39
CA PRO A 238 -6.16 1.96 -0.76
C PRO A 238 -6.59 3.28 -1.41
N ARG A 239 -7.82 3.74 -1.20
CA ARG A 239 -8.42 4.93 -1.82
C ARG A 239 -8.42 6.16 -0.91
N THR A 240 -8.35 5.99 0.41
CA THR A 240 -8.47 7.10 1.38
C THR A 240 -7.12 7.60 1.90
N ALA A 241 -7.00 8.92 2.07
CA ALA A 241 -5.85 9.59 2.72
C ALA A 241 -6.25 10.12 4.10
N THR A 242 -7.55 10.06 4.39
CA THR A 242 -8.15 10.51 5.63
C THR A 242 -7.81 9.55 6.77
N PRO A 243 -7.56 10.06 7.98
CA PRO A 243 -7.33 9.22 9.15
C PRO A 243 -8.45 8.20 9.34
N LEU A 244 -8.09 6.93 9.60
CA LEU A 244 -9.02 5.82 9.79
C LEU A 244 -10.10 6.12 10.85
N GLU A 245 -9.77 6.90 11.89
CA GLU A 245 -10.71 7.32 12.94
C GLU A 245 -11.86 8.17 12.41
N ASP A 246 -11.57 9.07 11.46
CA ASP A 246 -12.59 9.92 10.83
C ASP A 246 -13.45 9.08 9.88
N ILE A 247 -12.87 8.06 9.24
CA ILE A 247 -13.59 7.14 8.36
C ILE A 247 -14.52 6.23 9.15
N PHE A 248 -14.07 5.61 10.25
CA PHE A 248 -14.95 4.75 11.06
C PHE A 248 -16.08 5.55 11.71
N LYS A 249 -15.80 6.76 12.21
CA LYS A 249 -16.84 7.68 12.65
C LYS A 249 -17.77 8.02 11.48
N SER A 250 -17.22 8.36 10.32
CA SER A 250 -17.97 8.74 9.12
C SER A 250 -18.88 7.63 8.59
N ILE A 251 -18.40 6.39 8.49
CA ILE A 251 -19.18 5.22 8.07
C ILE A 251 -20.25 4.88 9.10
N PHE A 252 -19.92 4.91 10.40
CA PHE A 252 -20.89 4.71 11.48
C PHE A 252 -22.04 5.74 11.40
N TRP A 253 -21.70 7.02 11.22
CA TRP A 253 -22.70 8.08 11.05
C TRP A 253 -23.45 8.00 9.73
N LEU A 254 -22.83 7.52 8.65
CA LEU A 254 -23.48 7.35 7.35
C LEU A 254 -24.46 6.17 7.37
N VAL A 255 -24.14 5.07 8.05
CA VAL A 255 -25.04 3.96 8.33
C VAL A 255 -26.20 4.42 9.22
N LEU A 256 -25.93 5.21 10.28
CA LEU A 256 -26.98 5.81 11.11
C LEU A 256 -27.83 6.81 10.34
N PHE A 257 -27.25 7.57 9.40
CA PHE A 257 -27.97 8.50 8.54
C PHE A 257 -28.86 7.76 7.54
N TYR A 258 -28.40 6.67 6.93
CA TYR A 258 -29.21 5.83 6.05
C TYR A 258 -30.30 5.07 6.82
N LEU A 259 -30.00 4.53 8.01
CA LEU A 259 -31.02 3.98 8.91
C LEU A 259 -32.02 5.07 9.33
N GLY A 260 -31.55 6.28 9.58
CA GLY A 260 -32.37 7.45 9.91
C GLY A 260 -33.28 7.85 8.74
N ILE A 261 -32.78 7.87 7.51
CA ILE A 261 -33.55 8.12 6.29
C ILE A 261 -34.56 7.00 6.04
N LEU A 262 -34.19 5.73 6.21
CA LEU A 262 -35.11 4.61 6.12
C LEU A 262 -36.19 4.66 7.22
N CYS A 263 -35.80 5.10 8.42
CA CYS A 263 -36.72 5.33 9.54
C CYS A 263 -37.63 6.53 9.24
N LEU A 264 -37.14 7.61 8.61
CA LEU A 264 -37.91 8.76 8.13
C LEU A 264 -38.85 8.39 6.98
N PHE A 265 -38.42 7.56 6.02
CA PHE A 265 -39.30 7.04 4.96
C PHE A 265 -40.35 6.06 5.52
N GLY A 266 -40.01 5.30 6.56
CA GLY A 266 -40.98 4.53 7.36
C GLY A 266 -41.90 5.44 8.20
N TYR A 267 -41.39 6.56 8.72
CA TYR A 267 -42.13 7.56 9.49
C TYR A 267 -43.05 8.42 8.64
N VAL A 268 -42.80 8.56 7.34
CA VAL A 268 -43.73 9.21 6.40
C VAL A 268 -45.04 8.40 6.25
N VAL A 269 -45.11 7.17 6.80
CA VAL A 269 -46.35 6.39 6.92
C VAL A 269 -47.03 6.54 8.30
N VAL A 270 -46.40 7.15 9.31
CA VAL A 270 -47.01 7.33 10.63
C VAL A 270 -46.84 8.77 11.13
N GLN A 271 -47.97 9.46 11.11
CA GLN A 271 -48.17 10.87 11.41
C GLN A 271 -47.91 11.25 12.89
N PHE A 272 -47.49 12.51 13.11
CA PHE A 272 -47.73 13.39 14.29
C PHE A 272 -46.92 13.22 15.61
N LEU A 273 -45.89 14.06 15.85
CA LEU A 273 -45.75 15.13 16.88
C LEU A 273 -44.26 15.57 17.05
N PRO A 274 -43.95 16.76 17.62
CA PRO A 274 -42.67 17.46 17.48
C PRO A 274 -41.72 17.27 18.68
N CYS A 275 -40.49 17.74 18.50
CA CYS A 275 -39.39 17.92 19.48
C CYS A 275 -38.32 16.81 19.44
N ILE A 276 -37.12 17.19 18.98
CA ILE A 276 -35.86 17.17 19.75
C ILE A 276 -34.90 18.12 19.01
N ASP A 277 -34.66 19.28 19.61
CA ASP A 277 -33.52 20.13 19.28
C ASP A 277 -32.24 19.54 19.88
N ALA A 278 -31.14 19.74 19.17
CA ALA A 278 -29.73 19.46 19.55
C ALA A 278 -29.14 18.11 19.12
N PHE A 279 -28.95 17.88 17.81
CA PHE A 279 -27.81 17.10 17.27
C PHE A 279 -27.45 17.48 15.80
N ASP A 280 -27.68 18.73 15.40
CA ASP A 280 -27.64 19.15 13.98
C ASP A 280 -26.27 19.54 13.39
N SER A 281 -25.16 19.45 14.14
CA SER A 281 -23.88 19.98 13.66
C SER A 281 -22.91 18.95 13.08
N LEU A 282 -23.07 17.65 13.35
CA LEU A 282 -22.10 16.63 12.91
C LEU A 282 -22.38 16.01 11.52
N PRO A 283 -23.63 15.67 11.15
CA PRO A 283 -23.95 15.22 9.78
C PRO A 283 -23.62 16.29 8.73
N CYS A 284 -23.81 17.56 9.09
CA CYS A 284 -23.44 18.72 8.30
C CYS A 284 -21.92 18.86 8.13
N LEU A 285 -21.14 18.57 9.17
CA LEU A 285 -19.67 18.57 9.09
C LEU A 285 -19.14 17.47 8.16
N LEU A 286 -19.81 16.31 8.17
CA LEU A 286 -19.50 15.12 7.37
C LEU A 286 -19.88 15.33 5.90
N PHE A 287 -21.04 15.95 5.65
CA PHE A 287 -21.45 16.46 4.34
C PHE A 287 -20.45 17.52 3.85
N LEU A 288 -20.00 18.44 4.71
CA LEU A 288 -18.99 19.45 4.36
C LEU A 288 -17.60 18.87 4.11
N VAL A 289 -17.17 17.82 4.81
CA VAL A 289 -15.89 17.13 4.57
C VAL A 289 -15.96 16.28 3.29
N CYS A 290 -17.05 15.54 3.08
CA CYS A 290 -17.30 14.82 1.83
C CYS A 290 -17.43 15.77 0.63
N LEU A 291 -18.07 16.93 0.80
CA LEU A 291 -18.10 17.99 -0.20
C LEU A 291 -16.73 18.62 -0.40
N ARG A 292 -15.97 18.92 0.67
CA ARG A 292 -14.61 19.48 0.59
C ARG A 292 -13.70 18.59 -0.23
N ASP A 293 -13.67 17.29 0.08
CA ASP A 293 -12.89 16.32 -0.68
C ASP A 293 -13.43 16.11 -2.10
N THR A 294 -14.62 16.63 -2.42
CA THR A 294 -15.16 16.56 -3.78
C THR A 294 -15.06 17.85 -4.57
N PHE A 295 -14.86 19.00 -3.91
CA PHE A 295 -14.59 20.27 -4.56
C PHE A 295 -13.10 20.58 -4.71
N ILE A 296 -12.19 19.72 -4.24
CA ILE A 296 -10.79 19.84 -4.67
C ILE A 296 -10.71 19.36 -6.13
N PRO A 297 -10.35 20.24 -7.09
CA PRO A 297 -10.27 19.87 -8.50
C PRO A 297 -9.30 18.71 -8.68
N GLU A 298 -9.66 17.71 -9.50
CA GLU A 298 -8.80 16.55 -9.80
C GLU A 298 -7.40 17.00 -10.21
N GLY A 299 -7.27 18.02 -11.07
CA GLY A 299 -5.97 18.58 -11.44
C GLY A 299 -5.12 19.09 -10.26
N ARG A 300 -5.76 19.65 -9.21
CA ARG A 300 -5.06 20.14 -8.01
C ARG A 300 -4.67 18.99 -7.07
N LYS A 301 -5.42 17.88 -7.07
CA LYS A 301 -5.09 16.65 -6.33
C LYS A 301 -4.02 15.80 -7.01
N LEU A 302 -4.01 15.80 -8.35
CA LEU A 302 -3.12 14.98 -9.17
C LEU A 302 -1.72 15.59 -9.31
N GLY A 303 -1.56 16.89 -9.05
CA GLY A 303 -0.30 17.61 -9.15
C GLY A 303 0.55 17.67 -7.88
N ASP A 304 0.08 17.21 -6.71
CA ASP A 304 0.88 17.24 -5.48
C ASP A 304 1.81 15.99 -5.39
N PRO A 305 3.14 16.14 -5.48
CA PRO A 305 4.07 15.01 -5.41
C PRO A 305 4.09 14.32 -4.06
N ARG A 306 3.65 15.01 -3.00
CA ARG A 306 3.68 14.51 -1.62
C ARG A 306 2.55 13.54 -1.31
N ARG A 307 1.60 13.39 -2.24
CA ARG A 307 0.45 12.51 -2.07
C ARG A 307 0.89 11.06 -2.17
N LEU A 308 0.38 10.25 -1.25
CA LEU A 308 0.69 8.82 -1.19
C LEU A 308 -0.41 8.01 -1.89
N TYR A 309 -0.03 6.85 -2.42
CA TYR A 309 -0.82 5.90 -3.20
C TYR A 309 -0.62 4.47 -2.69
N ALA A 310 -1.49 3.56 -3.12
CA ALA A 310 -1.27 2.14 -2.96
C ALA A 310 0.02 1.73 -3.70
N PRO A 311 0.84 0.84 -3.13
CA PRO A 311 2.15 0.54 -3.69
C PRO A 311 2.07 -0.45 -4.86
N GLY A 312 2.91 -0.26 -5.87
CA GLY A 312 3.13 -1.25 -6.94
C GLY A 312 1.94 -1.52 -7.87
N ARG A 313 1.97 -2.69 -8.52
CA ARG A 313 0.92 -3.20 -9.40
C ARG A 313 -0.28 -3.63 -8.59
N ILE A 314 -1.49 -3.29 -9.03
CA ILE A 314 -2.73 -3.64 -8.31
C ILE A 314 -3.42 -4.83 -8.99
N TYR A 315 -3.88 -5.79 -8.19
CA TYR A 315 -4.85 -6.83 -8.53
C TYR A 315 -6.16 -6.50 -7.83
N HIS A 316 -7.16 -6.12 -8.61
CA HIS A 316 -8.47 -5.76 -8.11
C HIS A 316 -9.47 -6.91 -8.35
N ILE A 317 -9.93 -7.51 -7.25
CA ILE A 317 -10.93 -8.59 -7.24
C ILE A 317 -12.32 -7.96 -7.28
N VAL A 318 -13.08 -8.27 -8.34
CA VAL A 318 -14.39 -7.71 -8.61
C VAL A 318 -15.47 -8.80 -8.49
N GLU A 319 -16.22 -8.82 -7.39
CA GLU A 319 -17.37 -9.73 -7.17
C GLU A 319 -18.77 -9.06 -7.22
N ARG A 320 -18.88 -7.74 -7.45
CA ARG A 320 -20.15 -6.98 -7.53
C ARG A 320 -20.14 -5.92 -8.64
N LYS A 321 -21.34 -5.57 -9.13
CA LYS A 321 -21.64 -4.54 -10.14
C LYS A 321 -22.85 -3.70 -9.73
N PHE A 322 -22.91 -2.44 -10.17
CA PHE A 322 -23.95 -1.48 -9.77
C PHE A 322 -25.35 -1.92 -10.23
N CYS A 323 -26.38 -1.64 -9.42
CA CYS A 323 -27.79 -1.99 -9.68
C CYS A 323 -28.11 -3.47 -9.93
N ARG A 324 -27.26 -4.41 -9.48
CA ARG A 324 -27.56 -5.85 -9.54
C ARG A 324 -27.56 -6.48 -8.16
N CYS A 325 -28.62 -7.23 -7.84
CA CYS A 325 -28.71 -7.98 -6.59
C CYS A 325 -27.86 -9.26 -6.67
N GLY A 326 -26.90 -9.42 -5.75
CA GLY A 326 -26.11 -10.65 -5.58
C GLY A 326 -24.60 -10.47 -5.81
N ARG A 327 -23.83 -11.45 -5.32
CA ARG A 327 -22.40 -11.59 -5.63
C ARG A 327 -22.25 -12.37 -6.93
N PHE A 328 -21.39 -11.88 -7.83
CA PHE A 328 -21.06 -12.55 -9.07
C PHE A 328 -19.78 -13.36 -8.88
N PRO A 329 -19.56 -14.35 -9.75
CA PRO A 329 -18.29 -15.05 -9.80
C PRO A 329 -17.13 -14.03 -9.93
N PRO A 330 -16.12 -14.05 -9.06
CA PRO A 330 -15.11 -12.99 -8.97
C PRO A 330 -14.23 -12.93 -10.21
N GLU A 331 -14.03 -11.73 -10.74
CA GLU A 331 -13.09 -11.40 -11.82
C GLU A 331 -11.88 -10.68 -11.23
N VAL A 332 -10.65 -11.02 -11.63
CA VAL A 332 -9.45 -10.30 -11.17
C VAL A 332 -8.89 -9.49 -12.32
N ARG A 333 -8.73 -8.19 -12.08
CA ARG A 333 -8.18 -7.24 -13.05
C ARG A 333 -6.87 -6.67 -12.53
N THR A 334 -5.91 -6.42 -13.41
CA THR A 334 -4.60 -5.91 -13.04
C THR A 334 -4.13 -4.77 -13.92
N ALA A 335 -3.47 -3.80 -13.29
CA ALA A 335 -2.78 -2.69 -13.93
C ALA A 335 -1.77 -2.02 -12.98
N ILE A 336 -0.93 -1.16 -13.54
CA ILE A 336 -0.13 -0.18 -12.78
C ILE A 336 -0.87 1.17 -12.93
N PRO A 337 -1.59 1.64 -11.91
CA PRO A 337 -2.51 2.76 -12.06
C PRO A 337 -1.77 4.11 -12.10
N VAL A 338 -1.29 4.49 -13.30
CA VAL A 338 -0.72 5.81 -13.58
C VAL A 338 -1.82 6.83 -13.88
N ASP A 339 -2.73 6.45 -14.79
CA ASP A 339 -3.96 7.18 -15.11
C ASP A 339 -5.09 6.71 -14.18
N GLY A 340 -5.94 7.63 -13.69
CA GLY A 340 -7.05 7.34 -12.76
C GLY A 340 -6.63 7.00 -11.32
N ARG A 341 -5.40 6.51 -11.10
CA ARG A 341 -4.68 6.36 -9.81
C ARG A 341 -5.38 5.54 -8.71
N PHE A 342 -6.51 4.90 -9.00
CA PHE A 342 -7.27 4.06 -8.07
C PHE A 342 -7.61 4.78 -6.75
N GLU A 343 -8.08 6.03 -6.83
CA GLU A 343 -8.28 6.91 -5.65
C GLU A 343 -9.74 7.28 -5.38
N HIS A 344 -10.68 6.81 -6.19
CA HIS A 344 -12.08 7.21 -6.05
C HIS A 344 -12.67 6.54 -4.81
N ILE A 345 -12.91 7.34 -3.75
CA ILE A 345 -13.56 6.86 -2.54
C ILE A 345 -14.98 6.38 -2.88
N VAL A 346 -15.22 5.09 -2.65
CA VAL A 346 -16.52 4.43 -2.83
C VAL A 346 -17.23 4.38 -1.48
N LEU A 347 -18.46 4.87 -1.43
CA LEU A 347 -19.31 4.78 -0.23
C LEU A 347 -20.12 3.49 -0.30
N SER A 348 -19.62 2.44 0.36
CA SER A 348 -20.24 1.10 0.36
C SER A 348 -20.43 0.60 1.78
N CYS A 349 -21.59 0.01 2.07
CA CYS A 349 -21.85 -0.66 3.34
C CYS A 349 -20.99 -1.94 3.53
N ASN A 350 -20.37 -2.42 2.45
CA ASN A 350 -19.50 -3.59 2.46
C ASN A 350 -18.01 -3.22 2.62
N ALA A 351 -17.64 -1.94 2.66
CA ALA A 351 -16.25 -1.51 2.63
C ALA A 351 -15.38 -2.13 3.76
N THR A 352 -15.94 -2.34 4.95
CA THR A 352 -15.23 -3.02 6.06
C THR A 352 -15.10 -4.53 5.85
N SER A 353 -16.08 -5.16 5.20
CA SER A 353 -16.00 -6.58 4.84
C SER A 353 -15.01 -6.79 3.70
N ASP A 354 -14.99 -5.89 2.73
CA ASP A 354 -14.06 -5.90 1.60
C ASP A 354 -12.61 -5.70 2.04
N HIS A 355 -12.42 -4.92 3.12
CA HIS A 355 -11.12 -4.76 3.75
C HIS A 355 -10.65 -6.01 4.51
N ALA A 356 -11.56 -6.90 4.93
CA ALA A 356 -11.19 -8.01 5.81
C ALA A 356 -10.49 -9.13 5.02
N ILE A 357 -9.26 -9.46 5.41
CA ILE A 357 -8.44 -10.50 4.75
C ILE A 357 -9.15 -11.85 4.59
N VAL A 358 -10.05 -12.25 5.49
CA VAL A 358 -10.83 -13.50 5.36
C VAL A 358 -11.71 -13.48 4.10
N TRP A 359 -12.30 -12.33 3.77
CA TRP A 359 -13.10 -12.18 2.56
C TRP A 359 -12.21 -12.10 1.32
N ILE A 360 -11.06 -11.43 1.42
CA ILE A 360 -10.07 -11.36 0.33
C ILE A 360 -9.56 -12.76 -0.01
N GLU A 361 -9.18 -13.57 0.99
CA GLU A 361 -8.75 -14.96 0.81
C GLU A 361 -9.83 -15.78 0.12
N ARG A 362 -11.07 -15.70 0.62
CA ARG A 362 -12.20 -16.46 0.08
C ARG A 362 -12.51 -16.11 -1.38
N GLU A 363 -12.53 -14.83 -1.71
CA GLU A 363 -12.82 -14.42 -3.10
C GLU A 363 -11.62 -14.63 -4.02
N ALA A 364 -10.38 -14.55 -3.51
CA ALA A 364 -9.18 -14.90 -4.25
C ALA A 364 -9.13 -16.40 -4.58
N GLU A 365 -9.47 -17.27 -3.62
CA GLU A 365 -9.55 -18.72 -3.81
C GLU A 365 -10.61 -19.10 -4.85
N LYS A 366 -11.79 -18.48 -4.79
CA LYS A 366 -12.82 -18.67 -5.83
C LYS A 366 -12.34 -18.18 -7.19
N ALA A 367 -11.66 -17.05 -7.26
CA ALA A 367 -11.17 -16.49 -8.51
C ALA A 367 -10.14 -17.42 -9.16
N ILE A 368 -9.16 -17.92 -8.40
CA ILE A 368 -8.11 -18.79 -8.95
C ILE A 368 -8.69 -20.14 -9.42
N ASN A 369 -9.63 -20.72 -8.68
CA ASN A 369 -10.27 -21.98 -9.08
C ASN A 369 -11.02 -21.81 -10.40
N ARG A 370 -11.75 -20.71 -10.56
CA ARG A 370 -12.41 -20.38 -11.83
C ARG A 370 -11.45 -20.13 -12.98
N MET A 371 -10.35 -19.43 -12.72
CA MET A 371 -9.31 -19.20 -13.73
C MET A 371 -8.70 -20.53 -14.21
N LYS A 372 -8.45 -21.46 -13.28
CA LYS A 372 -7.94 -22.81 -13.57
C LYS A 372 -8.96 -23.65 -14.34
N GLU A 373 -10.24 -23.61 -13.96
CA GLU A 373 -11.34 -24.27 -14.67
C GLU A 373 -11.46 -23.76 -16.11
N ALA A 374 -11.51 -22.44 -16.30
CA ALA A 374 -11.59 -21.83 -17.62
C ALA A 374 -10.35 -22.12 -18.49
N MET A 375 -9.17 -22.27 -17.88
CA MET A 375 -7.97 -22.69 -18.60
C MET A 375 -8.04 -24.18 -18.99
N GLY A 376 -8.53 -25.04 -18.09
CA GLY A 376 -8.69 -26.48 -18.31
C GLY A 376 -9.73 -26.82 -19.38
N GLU A 377 -10.85 -26.10 -19.43
CA GLU A 377 -11.89 -26.25 -20.46
C GLU A 377 -11.40 -25.85 -21.86
N ASN A 378 -10.45 -24.90 -21.94
CA ASN A 378 -9.86 -24.44 -23.20
C ASN A 378 -8.61 -25.24 -23.63
N MET A 379 -8.16 -26.22 -22.84
CA MET A 379 -6.90 -26.95 -23.06
C MET A 379 -7.11 -28.23 -23.89
N THR A 380 -6.96 -28.12 -25.21
CA THR A 380 -6.67 -29.28 -26.09
C THR A 380 -5.18 -29.37 -26.48
N THR A 381 -4.34 -28.39 -26.10
CA THR A 381 -2.88 -28.38 -26.36
C THR A 381 -2.09 -27.64 -25.26
N ALA A 382 -0.81 -28.01 -25.05
CA ALA A 382 0.02 -27.62 -23.90
C ALA A 382 0.51 -26.14 -23.89
N PRO A 383 0.66 -25.48 -22.72
CA PRO A 383 0.63 -24.01 -22.60
C PRO A 383 2.00 -23.32 -22.36
N LYS A 384 3.13 -24.03 -22.46
CA LYS A 384 4.44 -23.47 -22.04
C LYS A 384 4.85 -22.17 -22.74
N ALA A 385 4.43 -21.93 -23.98
CA ALA A 385 4.72 -20.69 -24.71
C ALA A 385 3.99 -19.46 -24.11
N GLN A 386 2.76 -19.64 -23.62
CA GLN A 386 1.92 -18.56 -23.09
C GLN A 386 2.51 -17.88 -21.85
N LYS A 387 3.28 -18.61 -21.03
CA LYS A 387 3.89 -18.08 -19.81
C LYS A 387 5.02 -17.09 -20.10
N MET A 388 5.89 -17.41 -21.05
CA MET A 388 6.98 -16.50 -21.43
C MET A 388 6.43 -15.23 -22.05
N ASP A 389 5.42 -15.35 -22.92
CA ASP A 389 4.77 -14.21 -23.56
C ASP A 389 4.14 -13.26 -22.52
N ARG A 390 3.55 -13.81 -21.45
CA ARG A 390 2.95 -12.99 -20.38
C ARG A 390 3.99 -12.26 -19.55
N ILE A 391 5.11 -12.88 -19.19
CA ILE A 391 6.20 -12.22 -18.46
C ILE A 391 6.73 -11.02 -19.26
N GLN A 392 6.99 -11.21 -20.56
CA GLN A 392 7.40 -10.12 -21.45
C GLN A 392 6.34 -9.02 -21.55
N THR A 393 5.06 -9.40 -21.52
CA THR A 393 3.95 -8.43 -21.51
C THR A 393 3.93 -7.62 -20.22
N LEU A 394 4.20 -8.22 -19.05
CA LEU A 394 4.26 -7.51 -17.77
C LEU A 394 5.43 -6.52 -17.70
N GLU A 395 6.60 -6.93 -18.21
CA GLU A 395 7.78 -6.06 -18.33
C GLU A 395 7.48 -4.87 -19.24
N LYS A 396 6.82 -5.13 -20.38
CA LYS A 396 6.37 -4.06 -21.28
C LYS A 396 5.36 -3.13 -20.62
N GLU A 397 4.34 -3.66 -19.94
CA GLU A 397 3.37 -2.85 -19.21
C GLU A 397 4.02 -1.98 -18.13
N HIS A 398 5.07 -2.48 -17.47
CA HIS A 398 5.84 -1.71 -16.49
C HIS A 398 6.63 -0.58 -17.16
N LYS A 399 7.33 -0.86 -18.25
CA LYS A 399 8.03 0.15 -19.04
C LYS A 399 7.08 1.23 -19.56
N ASP A 400 5.95 0.83 -20.13
CA ASP A 400 4.92 1.74 -20.61
C ASP A 400 4.38 2.63 -19.46
N ALA A 401 4.23 2.08 -18.24
CA ALA A 401 3.81 2.83 -17.07
C ALA A 401 4.86 3.85 -16.60
N LEU A 402 6.16 3.50 -16.64
CA LEU A 402 7.25 4.43 -16.34
C LEU A 402 7.29 5.58 -17.34
N GLU A 403 7.27 5.28 -18.64
CA GLU A 403 7.21 6.28 -19.71
C GLU A 403 5.97 7.18 -19.58
N ARG A 404 4.82 6.59 -19.25
CA ARG A 404 3.58 7.33 -19.01
C ARG A 404 3.70 8.25 -17.79
N ALA A 405 4.30 7.80 -16.70
CA ALA A 405 4.53 8.63 -15.50
C ALA A 405 5.44 9.82 -15.80
N VAL A 406 6.50 9.63 -16.59
CA VAL A 406 7.35 10.71 -17.09
C VAL A 406 6.54 11.68 -17.97
N SER A 407 5.72 11.18 -18.89
CA SER A 407 4.88 12.03 -19.77
C SER A 407 3.87 12.91 -19.01
N LEU A 408 3.46 12.48 -17.81
CA LEU A 408 2.55 13.22 -16.93
C LEU A 408 3.29 14.15 -15.96
N ASN A 409 4.61 14.33 -16.13
CA ASN A 409 5.48 15.12 -15.27
C ASN A 409 5.37 14.72 -13.79
N VAL A 410 5.26 13.41 -13.51
CA VAL A 410 5.31 12.92 -12.13
C VAL A 410 6.71 13.25 -11.56
N PRO A 411 6.82 14.03 -10.47
CA PRO A 411 8.13 14.45 -9.98
C PRO A 411 9.02 13.27 -9.61
N HIS A 412 10.29 13.34 -10.02
CA HIS A 412 11.30 12.31 -9.83
C HIS A 412 10.97 10.94 -10.46
N ALA A 413 10.07 10.88 -11.44
CA ALA A 413 10.00 9.75 -12.35
C ALA A 413 11.19 9.82 -13.33
N VAL A 414 11.98 8.76 -13.37
CA VAL A 414 13.13 8.59 -14.27
C VAL A 414 12.87 7.35 -15.12
N SER A 415 13.33 7.35 -16.37
CA SER A 415 13.24 6.17 -17.24
C SER A 415 14.29 5.11 -16.85
N ASP A 416 14.04 3.84 -17.19
CA ASP A 416 14.97 2.73 -16.87
C ASP A 416 16.39 2.98 -17.43
N ALA A 417 16.49 3.59 -18.62
CA ALA A 417 17.78 3.93 -19.22
C ALA A 417 18.57 4.97 -18.40
N GLU A 418 17.89 5.95 -17.80
CA GLU A 418 18.53 6.98 -16.95
C GLU A 418 18.85 6.45 -15.54
N ALA A 419 18.14 5.41 -15.08
CA ALA A 419 18.40 4.76 -13.80
C ALA A 419 19.59 3.79 -13.87
N GLU A 420 19.72 3.04 -14.97
CA GLU A 420 20.86 2.14 -15.22
C GLU A 420 22.17 2.92 -15.46
N GLU A 421 22.13 4.02 -16.23
CA GLU A 421 23.31 4.90 -16.41
C GLU A 421 23.76 5.52 -15.07
N ALA A 422 22.84 5.86 -14.17
CA ALA A 422 23.17 6.39 -12.85
C ALA A 422 23.75 5.32 -11.90
N ASP A 423 23.31 4.07 -12.00
CA ASP A 423 23.83 2.94 -11.19
C ASP A 423 25.22 2.49 -11.67
N GLU A 424 25.54 2.61 -12.97
CA GLU A 424 26.87 2.33 -13.52
C GLU A 424 27.89 3.43 -13.15
N GLU A 425 27.54 4.72 -13.27
CA GLU A 425 28.43 5.84 -12.91
C GLU A 425 28.77 5.88 -11.41
N GLU A 426 27.82 5.55 -10.51
CA GLU A 426 28.10 5.50 -9.06
C GLU A 426 28.92 4.26 -8.64
N GLY A 427 28.80 3.14 -9.36
CA GLY A 427 29.60 1.94 -9.14
C GLY A 427 31.09 2.15 -9.44
N GLU A 428 31.40 2.94 -10.46
CA GLU A 428 32.76 3.35 -10.80
C GLU A 428 33.32 4.36 -9.79
N GLU A 429 32.54 5.39 -9.39
CA GLU A 429 32.97 6.36 -8.36
C GLU A 429 33.23 5.73 -6.98
N ALA A 430 32.56 4.63 -6.63
CA ALA A 430 32.80 3.90 -5.38
C ALA A 430 34.09 3.06 -5.43
N SER A 431 34.50 2.62 -6.62
CA SER A 431 35.72 1.83 -6.81
C SER A 431 37.00 2.68 -6.78
N ASP A 432 36.93 3.93 -7.25
CA ASP A 432 38.04 4.87 -7.24
C ASP A 432 38.34 5.47 -5.85
N ARG A 433 37.43 5.33 -4.87
CA ARG A 433 37.60 5.85 -3.50
C ARG A 433 38.32 4.92 -2.54
N ILE A 434 38.76 3.73 -2.98
CA ILE A 434 39.51 2.78 -2.13
C ILE A 434 41.04 2.97 -2.24
N GLY A 435 41.49 3.91 -3.09
CA GLY A 435 42.89 4.01 -3.48
C GLY A 435 43.68 5.22 -2.98
N GLU A 436 43.29 5.99 -1.96
CA GLU A 436 44.16 7.08 -1.46
C GLU A 436 43.70 7.61 -0.08
N GLU A 437 44.33 7.14 1.00
CA GLU A 437 44.39 7.91 2.26
C GLU A 437 45.55 7.43 3.15
N GLN A 438 46.75 7.98 2.89
CA GLN A 438 47.78 8.20 3.91
C GLN A 438 48.31 9.62 3.76
N SER A 439 47.91 10.51 4.68
CA SER A 439 48.77 11.45 5.43
C SER A 439 48.10 12.79 5.76
N GLN A 440 47.75 12.95 7.04
CA GLN A 440 47.94 14.09 7.94
C GLN A 440 47.78 15.57 7.45
N SER A 441 46.85 16.26 8.12
CA SER A 441 47.04 17.45 8.99
C SER A 441 46.32 18.78 8.66
N GLN A 442 45.48 19.19 9.63
CA GLN A 442 45.16 20.52 10.18
C GLN A 442 45.14 21.80 9.31
N SER A 443 43.97 22.45 9.21
CA SER A 443 43.69 23.82 9.73
C SER A 443 42.24 24.29 9.45
N GLN A 444 41.66 25.09 10.35
CA GLN A 444 40.34 25.76 10.24
C GLN A 444 40.45 27.20 9.64
N PRO A 445 39.39 28.05 9.60
CA PRO A 445 38.48 28.22 8.46
C PRO A 445 38.52 29.66 7.88
N ARG A 446 38.00 29.87 6.66
CA ARG A 446 37.58 31.21 6.20
C ARG A 446 36.27 31.15 5.43
N GLU A 447 35.38 32.04 5.83
CA GLU A 447 34.14 32.42 5.17
C GLU A 447 34.43 33.10 3.83
N GLU A 448 33.69 32.75 2.79
CA GLU A 448 33.35 33.69 1.72
C GLU A 448 32.07 33.21 1.01
N GLU A 449 31.04 34.04 1.06
CA GLU A 449 29.83 33.95 0.25
C GLU A 449 30.17 34.21 -1.22
N SER A 450 29.69 33.36 -2.12
CA SER A 450 29.26 33.81 -3.44
C SER A 450 28.20 32.87 -4.01
N MET A 451 27.09 33.49 -4.39
CA MET A 451 25.99 32.91 -5.14
C MET A 451 26.43 32.75 -6.59
N GLU A 452 26.31 31.56 -7.16
CA GLU A 452 26.03 31.42 -8.59
C GLU A 452 25.26 30.13 -8.85
N ALA A 453 24.13 30.31 -9.55
CA ALA A 453 23.15 29.29 -9.86
C ALA A 453 23.56 28.54 -11.13
N GLY A 454 23.63 27.21 -11.04
CA GLY A 454 23.86 26.34 -12.20
C GLY A 454 24.31 24.96 -11.78
N GLY A 455 23.39 24.11 -11.32
CA GLY A 455 23.71 22.74 -10.92
C GLY A 455 22.69 21.75 -11.44
N LYS A 456 23.12 20.92 -12.40
CA LYS A 456 22.46 19.67 -12.80
C LYS A 456 22.05 18.90 -11.53
N THR A 457 20.78 18.52 -11.43
CA THR A 457 20.27 17.69 -10.33
C THR A 457 20.88 16.30 -10.43
N LYS A 458 21.90 16.00 -9.60
CA LYS A 458 22.43 14.64 -9.41
C LYS A 458 21.31 13.72 -8.89
N SER A 459 21.19 12.52 -9.48
CA SER A 459 20.30 11.46 -9.04
C SER A 459 20.57 11.14 -7.57
N GLY A 460 19.56 11.29 -6.72
CA GLY A 460 19.72 11.28 -5.26
C GLY A 460 19.41 9.92 -4.65
N ARG A 461 20.35 8.97 -4.71
CA ARG A 461 20.26 7.74 -3.91
C ARG A 461 20.46 8.09 -2.43
N THR A 462 19.46 7.82 -1.58
CA THR A 462 19.52 8.21 -0.16
C THR A 462 20.49 7.34 0.63
N ASN A 463 21.49 7.97 1.29
CA ASN A 463 22.44 7.27 2.16
C ASN A 463 21.70 6.67 3.39
N TRP A 464 21.71 5.34 3.50
CA TRP A 464 21.02 4.60 4.56
C TRP A 464 21.45 4.99 5.97
N ASP A 465 22.75 5.23 6.19
CA ASP A 465 23.26 5.62 7.52
C ASP A 465 22.72 6.98 7.94
N GLU A 466 22.48 7.88 6.98
CA GLU A 466 21.85 9.17 7.22
C GLU A 466 20.36 9.01 7.55
N VAL A 467 19.64 8.15 6.83
CA VAL A 467 18.23 7.84 7.09
C VAL A 467 18.06 7.23 8.49
N VAL A 468 18.91 6.26 8.85
CA VAL A 468 18.89 5.63 10.19
C VAL A 468 19.26 6.64 11.26
N LYS A 469 20.30 7.46 11.08
CA LYS A 469 20.67 8.52 12.04
C LYS A 469 19.57 9.57 12.22
N LYS A 470 18.86 9.95 11.16
CA LYS A 470 17.74 10.90 11.23
C LYS A 470 16.54 10.30 11.97
N LEU A 471 16.24 9.02 11.74
CA LEU A 471 15.03 8.37 12.26
C LEU A 471 15.22 7.76 13.67
N PHE A 472 16.44 7.42 14.06
CA PHE A 472 16.75 6.74 15.32
C PHE A 472 17.95 7.36 16.05
N LYS A 473 17.82 7.53 17.37
CA LYS A 473 18.97 7.78 18.26
C LYS A 473 19.50 6.44 18.78
N LYS A 474 20.83 6.26 18.71
CA LYS A 474 21.50 5.11 19.34
C LYS A 474 21.65 5.43 20.83
N GLY A 475 20.96 4.67 21.69
CA GLY A 475 21.15 4.78 23.14
C GLY A 475 22.41 4.06 23.60
N ASP A 476 22.96 4.46 24.75
CA ASP A 476 24.18 3.89 25.34
C ASP A 476 24.07 2.38 25.69
N SER A 477 22.87 1.81 25.65
CA SER A 477 22.59 0.38 25.85
C SER A 477 22.44 -0.43 24.56
N GLY A 478 22.67 0.17 23.37
CA GLY A 478 22.49 -0.49 22.07
C GLY A 478 21.02 -0.56 21.59
N VAL A 479 20.06 -0.13 22.40
CA VAL A 479 18.64 -0.06 22.02
C VAL A 479 18.39 1.24 21.24
N THR A 480 17.98 1.11 19.97
CA THR A 480 17.60 2.24 19.11
C THR A 480 16.20 2.74 19.47
N THR A 481 16.09 4.01 19.84
CA THR A 481 14.80 4.68 20.11
C THR A 481 14.46 5.65 18.99
N VAL A 482 13.19 5.67 18.60
CA VAL A 482 12.64 6.60 17.61
C VAL A 482 12.87 8.05 18.06
N ASN A 483 13.42 8.88 17.19
CA ASN A 483 13.61 10.31 17.49
C ASN A 483 12.24 11.01 17.61
N ARG A 484 11.90 11.50 18.81
CA ARG A 484 10.61 12.18 19.09
C ARG A 484 10.62 13.68 18.72
N ASP A 485 11.78 14.25 18.37
CA ASP A 485 11.97 15.71 18.20
C ASP A 485 12.15 16.16 16.74
N VAL A 486 11.63 15.44 15.73
CA VAL A 486 11.57 15.98 14.36
C VAL A 486 10.39 16.95 14.27
N GLY A 487 10.59 18.12 14.87
CA GLY A 487 9.70 19.27 14.84
C GLY A 487 10.45 20.53 14.43
N ILE A 488 9.97 21.11 13.32
CA ILE A 488 10.04 22.54 12.96
C ILE A 488 11.34 23.02 12.32
N THR A 489 11.36 23.04 10.99
CA THR A 489 11.57 24.26 10.20
C THR A 489 11.03 24.02 8.79
N ALA A 490 9.88 24.61 8.47
CA ALA A 490 9.49 24.80 7.09
C ALA A 490 10.30 25.98 6.52
N PRO A 491 10.89 25.89 5.32
CA PRO A 491 11.33 27.08 4.63
C PRO A 491 10.08 27.92 4.31
N ARG A 492 10.15 29.22 4.62
CA ARG A 492 9.08 30.20 4.36
C ARG A 492 8.74 30.29 2.88
#